data_AF-A0A4C1XZ61-F1
#
_entry.id   AF-A0A4C1XZ61-F1
#
_cell.length_a   1.000
_cell.length_b   1.000
_cell.length_c   1.000
_cell.angle_alpha   90.00
_cell.angle_beta   90.00
_cell.angle_gamma   90.00
#
_symmetry.space_group_name_H-M   'P 1'
#
loop_
_entity.id
_entity.type
_entity.pdbx_description
1 polymer ?
#
loop_
_entity_poly.entity_id
_entity_poly.type
_entity_poly.pdbx_seq_one_letter_code
_entity_poly.pdbx_strand_id
1 'polypeptide(L)'
;MPKGPGLDGMSNKAIKCFPITLLSLLVAIFNACLKNCYFPPVWKEAVVIGIHKPGKPRDLPASYRPISLLSGLGKIYERILKSRLSEYLFSKGLIINEQFGFRPHHSCLQQALRLVEYITEGFKTKKRTGLF
;
A
#
# COMPACT_ATOMS: atom_id res chain seq x y z
N MET A 1 15.13 -0.44 -9.87
CA MET A 1 15.82 -1.20 -8.80
C MET A 1 15.07 -2.50 -8.56
N PRO A 2 15.70 -3.68 -8.62
CA PRO A 2 15.04 -4.94 -8.28
C PRO A 2 14.53 -4.87 -6.84
N LYS A 3 13.29 -5.32 -6.59
CA LYS A 3 12.81 -5.49 -5.21
C LYS A 3 13.67 -6.57 -4.55
N GLY A 4 14.47 -6.18 -3.55
CA GLY A 4 15.26 -7.11 -2.76
C GLY A 4 14.36 -8.12 -2.01
N PRO A 5 14.88 -9.33 -1.74
CA PRO A 5 14.17 -10.31 -0.91
C PRO A 5 13.97 -9.78 0.52
N GLY A 6 13.05 -10.40 1.26
CA GLY A 6 12.93 -10.17 2.71
C GLY A 6 14.00 -10.96 3.47
N LEU A 7 13.81 -11.12 4.78
CA LEU A 7 14.66 -11.97 5.63
C LEU A 7 14.74 -13.42 5.14
N ASP A 8 13.70 -13.90 4.45
CA ASP A 8 13.62 -15.24 3.88
C ASP A 8 14.54 -15.47 2.67
N GLY A 9 15.21 -14.43 2.15
CA GLY A 9 16.10 -14.54 1.00
C GLY A 9 15.39 -14.89 -0.32
N MET A 10 14.06 -15.04 -0.32
CA MET A 10 13.31 -15.49 -1.48
C MET A 10 13.00 -14.34 -2.43
N SER A 11 13.58 -14.43 -3.63
CA SER A 11 13.30 -13.46 -4.69
C SER A 11 11.92 -13.69 -5.34
N ASN A 12 11.32 -12.63 -5.87
CA ASN A 12 10.10 -12.76 -6.66
C ASN A 12 10.27 -13.65 -7.90
N LYS A 13 11.51 -13.77 -8.44
CA LYS A 13 11.80 -14.69 -9.54
C LYS A 13 11.70 -16.14 -9.08
N ALA A 14 12.26 -16.46 -7.91
CA ALA A 14 12.17 -17.80 -7.33
C ALA A 14 10.70 -18.22 -7.11
N ILE A 15 9.87 -17.32 -6.55
CA ILE A 15 8.45 -17.59 -6.33
C ILE A 15 7.71 -17.89 -7.64
N LYS A 16 8.05 -17.19 -8.73
CA LYS A 16 7.46 -17.44 -10.06
C LYS A 16 7.86 -18.80 -10.66
N CYS A 17 8.96 -19.38 -10.20
CA CYS A 17 9.45 -20.68 -10.66
C CYS A 17 8.97 -21.84 -9.77
N PHE A 18 8.08 -21.60 -8.80
CA PHE A 18 7.56 -22.67 -7.95
C PHE A 18 6.78 -23.70 -8.77
N PRO A 19 6.99 -25.00 -8.51
CA PRO A 19 6.21 -26.04 -9.15
C PRO A 19 4.74 -25.96 -8.73
N ILE A 20 3.84 -26.46 -9.56
CA ILE A 20 2.39 -26.39 -9.33
C ILE A 20 1.99 -26.95 -7.96
N THR A 21 2.62 -28.03 -7.51
CA THR A 21 2.38 -28.65 -6.20
C THR A 21 2.66 -27.68 -5.05
N LEU A 22 3.75 -26.91 -5.13
CA LEU A 22 4.09 -25.92 -4.11
C LEU A 22 3.13 -24.72 -4.16
N LEU A 23 2.70 -24.30 -5.34
CA LEU A 23 1.69 -23.26 -5.49
C LEU A 23 0.34 -23.70 -4.87
N SER A 24 -0.08 -24.93 -5.10
CA SER A 24 -1.29 -25.50 -4.48
C SER A 24 -1.20 -25.51 -2.96
N LEU A 25 -0.05 -25.88 -2.40
CA LEU A 25 0.19 -25.81 -0.95
C LEU A 25 0.10 -24.37 -0.42
N LEU A 26 0.72 -23.41 -1.11
CA LEU A 26 0.64 -21.99 -0.72
C LEU A 26 -0.79 -21.46 -0.75
N VAL A 27 -1.58 -21.85 -1.75
CA VAL A 27 -3.01 -21.50 -1.83
C VAL A 27 -3.77 -22.07 -0.62
N ALA A 28 -3.53 -23.34 -0.25
CA ALA A 28 -4.14 -23.94 0.92
C ALA A 28 -3.76 -23.18 2.21
N ILE A 29 -2.48 -22.82 2.36
CA ILE A 29 -1.99 -22.03 3.51
C ILE A 29 -2.66 -20.65 3.57
N PHE A 30 -2.71 -19.91 2.45
CA PHE A 30 -3.35 -18.59 2.41
C PHE A 30 -4.85 -18.66 2.74
N ASN A 31 -5.55 -19.67 2.23
CA ASN A 31 -6.96 -19.89 2.54
C ASN A 31 -7.17 -20.24 4.01
N ALA A 32 -6.31 -21.07 4.60
CA ALA A 32 -6.34 -21.36 6.03
C ALA A 32 -6.09 -20.09 6.87
N CYS A 33 -5.11 -19.28 6.50
CA CYS A 33 -4.84 -17.99 7.16
C CYS A 33 -6.07 -17.07 7.10
N LEU A 34 -6.70 -16.93 5.93
CA LEU A 34 -7.91 -16.12 5.75
C LEU A 34 -9.09 -16.63 6.60
N LYS A 35 -9.35 -17.94 6.58
CA LYS A 35 -10.45 -18.56 7.34
C LYS A 35 -10.30 -18.34 8.85
N ASN A 36 -9.05 -18.31 9.34
CA ASN A 36 -8.75 -18.14 10.75
C ASN A 36 -8.42 -16.68 11.13
N CYS A 37 -8.61 -15.71 10.23
CA CYS A 37 -8.24 -14.30 10.46
C CYS A 37 -6.79 -14.14 10.95
N TYR A 38 -5.89 -14.98 10.46
CA TYR A 38 -4.51 -15.08 10.95
C TYR A 38 -3.53 -14.51 9.93
N PHE A 39 -2.59 -13.70 10.40
CA PHE A 39 -1.46 -13.24 9.60
C PHE A 39 -0.15 -13.72 10.25
N PRO A 40 0.61 -14.62 9.62
CA PRO A 40 1.85 -15.18 10.17
C PRO A 40 2.87 -14.11 10.59
N PRO A 41 3.38 -14.14 11.84
CA PRO A 41 4.37 -13.17 12.33
C PRO A 41 5.62 -13.08 11.46
N VAL A 42 6.14 -14.22 10.98
CA VAL A 42 7.32 -14.29 10.09
C VAL A 42 7.14 -13.50 8.79
N TRP A 43 5.89 -13.32 8.32
CA TRP A 43 5.61 -12.51 7.13
C TRP A 43 5.50 -11.01 7.42
N LYS A 44 5.44 -10.61 8.71
CA LYS A 44 5.46 -9.22 9.17
C LYS A 44 6.87 -8.71 9.46
N GLU A 45 7.83 -9.62 9.61
CA GLU A 45 9.23 -9.25 9.80
C GLU A 45 9.81 -8.62 8.54
N ALA A 46 10.68 -7.63 8.73
CA ALA A 46 11.23 -6.85 7.64
C ALA A 46 12.69 -6.47 7.89
N VAL A 47 13.50 -6.49 6.82
CA VAL A 47 14.80 -5.81 6.82
C VAL A 47 14.56 -4.33 6.53
N VAL A 48 14.98 -3.45 7.43
CA VAL A 48 14.88 -2.01 7.24
C VAL A 48 16.16 -1.50 6.59
N ILE A 49 16.05 -0.89 5.41
CA ILE A 49 17.17 -0.24 4.72
C ILE A 49 16.87 1.24 4.48
N GLY A 50 17.89 2.09 4.59
CA GLY A 50 17.76 3.53 4.34
C GLY A 50 18.00 3.87 2.87
N ILE A 51 17.00 4.46 2.20
CA ILE A 51 17.18 5.08 0.87
C ILE A 51 17.57 6.54 1.07
N HIS A 52 18.72 6.94 0.54
CA HIS A 52 19.20 8.32 0.61
C HIS A 52 18.26 9.29 -0.12
N LYS A 53 17.96 10.43 0.52
CA LYS A 53 17.18 11.54 -0.05
C LYS A 53 18.09 12.32 -1.01
N PRO A 54 17.66 12.58 -2.25
CA PRO A 54 18.44 13.40 -3.19
C PRO A 54 18.82 14.76 -2.59
N GLY A 55 20.07 15.19 -2.77
CA GLY A 55 20.56 16.50 -2.36
C GLY A 55 20.74 16.69 -0.84
N LYS A 56 20.71 15.63 -0.03
CA LYS A 56 20.93 15.71 1.43
C LYS A 56 22.31 15.17 1.84
N PRO A 57 22.93 15.69 2.93
CA PRO A 57 24.21 15.18 3.44
C PRO A 57 24.15 13.69 3.82
N ARG A 58 25.20 12.90 3.60
CA ARG A 58 25.18 11.43 3.84
C ARG A 58 25.48 11.03 5.28
N ASP A 59 26.06 11.94 6.03
CA ASP A 59 26.44 11.82 7.44
C ASP A 59 25.24 11.98 8.40
N LEU A 60 24.11 12.53 7.92
CA LEU A 60 22.93 12.75 8.74
C LEU A 60 21.91 11.61 8.60
N PRO A 61 21.47 10.97 9.71
CA PRO A 61 20.42 9.95 9.67
C PRO A 61 19.11 10.44 9.03
N ALA A 62 18.75 11.71 9.26
CA ALA A 62 17.55 12.34 8.69
C ALA A 62 17.56 12.43 7.14
N SER A 63 18.72 12.22 6.52
CA SER A 63 18.89 12.20 5.06
C SER A 63 18.45 10.89 4.42
N TYR A 64 17.99 9.91 5.19
CA TYR A 64 17.52 8.63 4.67
C TYR A 64 16.01 8.45 4.87
N ARG A 65 15.39 7.68 3.98
CA ARG A 65 14.01 7.20 4.11
C ARG A 65 14.09 5.70 4.44
N PRO A 66 13.63 5.26 5.62
CA PRO A 66 13.58 3.83 5.90
C PRO A 66 12.56 3.17 4.97
N ILE A 67 12.92 2.03 4.38
CA ILE A 67 11.99 1.14 3.70
C ILE A 67 12.05 -0.26 4.30
N SER A 68 10.89 -0.90 4.42
CA SER A 68 10.75 -2.24 4.98
C SER A 68 10.73 -3.29 3.86
N LEU A 69 11.72 -4.17 3.84
CA LEU A 69 11.78 -5.31 2.94
C LEU A 69 11.15 -6.54 3.61
N LEU A 70 9.85 -6.73 3.39
CA LEU A 70 9.12 -7.92 3.84
C LEU A 70 9.32 -9.13 2.91
N SER A 71 9.01 -10.32 3.42
CA SER A 71 8.91 -11.57 2.65
C SER A 71 8.06 -11.40 1.39
N GLY A 72 8.48 -12.06 0.31
CA GLY A 72 7.72 -12.12 -0.94
C GLY A 72 6.35 -12.77 -0.76
N LEU A 73 6.28 -13.84 0.06
CA LEU A 73 5.03 -14.52 0.38
C LEU A 73 4.09 -13.63 1.21
N GLY A 74 4.63 -12.93 2.21
CA GLY A 74 3.87 -11.96 3.00
C GLY A 74 3.23 -10.88 2.13
N LYS A 75 3.98 -10.33 1.16
CA LYS A 75 3.47 -9.33 0.20
C LYS A 75 2.39 -9.89 -0.74
N ILE A 76 2.46 -11.17 -1.12
CA ILE A 76 1.41 -11.82 -1.91
C ILE A 76 0.15 -11.95 -1.07
N TYR A 77 0.28 -12.41 0.16
CA TYR A 77 -0.84 -12.55 1.08
C TYR A 77 -1.52 -11.20 1.38
N GLU A 78 -0.72 -10.17 1.67
CA GLU A 78 -1.21 -8.79 1.86
C GLU A 78 -1.97 -8.27 0.63
N ARG A 79 -1.50 -8.58 -0.59
CA ARG A 79 -2.20 -8.19 -1.82
C ARG A 79 -3.57 -8.86 -1.94
N ILE A 80 -3.69 -10.14 -1.57
CA ILE A 80 -4.96 -10.86 -1.57
C ILE A 80 -5.94 -10.19 -0.60
N LEU A 81 -5.48 -9.90 0.63
CA LEU A 81 -6.27 -9.20 1.64
C LEU A 81 -6.72 -7.82 1.15
N LYS A 82 -5.77 -7.01 0.63
CA LYS A 82 -6.06 -5.68 0.10
C LYS A 82 -7.12 -5.74 -0.98
N SER A 83 -7.02 -6.68 -1.92
CA SER A 83 -7.97 -6.81 -3.04
C SER A 83 -9.39 -7.05 -2.53
N ARG A 84 -9.57 -8.05 -1.64
CA ARG A 84 -10.88 -8.40 -1.07
C ARG A 84 -11.47 -7.27 -0.22
N LEU A 85 -10.63 -6.63 0.61
CA LEU A 85 -11.07 -5.52 1.44
C LEU A 85 -11.46 -4.30 0.58
N SER A 86 -10.68 -4.00 -0.46
CA SER A 86 -10.97 -2.89 -1.36
C SER A 86 -12.30 -3.10 -2.09
N GLU A 87 -12.54 -4.30 -2.62
CA GLU A 87 -13.80 -4.67 -3.27
C GLU A 87 -15.00 -4.48 -2.33
N TYR A 88 -14.89 -4.93 -1.08
CA TYR A 88 -15.92 -4.72 -0.07
C TYR A 88 -16.16 -3.24 0.23
N LEU A 89 -15.09 -2.47 0.48
CA LEU A 89 -15.18 -1.05 0.83
C LEU A 89 -15.81 -0.21 -0.30
N PHE A 90 -15.42 -0.48 -1.55
CA PHE A 90 -15.95 0.24 -2.71
C PHE A 90 -17.38 -0.17 -3.08
N SER A 91 -17.70 -1.46 -3.05
CA SER A 91 -19.06 -1.95 -3.35
C SER A 91 -20.10 -1.46 -2.33
N LYS A 92 -19.68 -1.20 -1.09
CA LYS A 92 -20.53 -0.65 -0.03
C LYS A 92 -20.50 0.87 0.08
N GLY A 93 -19.72 1.57 -0.75
CA GLY A 93 -19.62 3.04 -0.68
C GLY A 93 -19.06 3.56 0.64
N LEU A 94 -18.23 2.77 1.34
CA LEU A 94 -17.73 3.11 2.68
C LEU A 94 -16.57 4.13 2.67
N ILE A 95 -16.04 4.45 1.49
CA ILE A 95 -14.99 5.46 1.32
C ILE A 95 -15.63 6.80 0.97
N ILE A 96 -15.37 7.81 1.79
CA ILE A 96 -15.86 9.18 1.57
C ILE A 96 -15.42 9.71 0.19
N ASN A 97 -16.26 10.55 -0.43
CA ASN A 97 -16.02 11.02 -1.79
C ASN A 97 -14.81 11.94 -1.90
N GLU A 98 -14.39 12.55 -0.80
CA GLU A 98 -13.26 13.47 -0.69
C GLU A 98 -11.91 12.73 -0.58
N GLN A 99 -11.92 11.41 -0.35
CA GLN A 99 -10.71 10.60 -0.29
C GLN A 99 -10.28 10.16 -1.69
N PHE A 100 -9.25 10.82 -2.22
CA PHE A 100 -8.66 10.52 -3.53
C PHE A 100 -7.37 9.70 -3.41
N GLY A 101 -6.65 9.85 -2.30
CA GLY A 101 -5.44 9.08 -2.01
C GLY A 101 -5.72 7.58 -2.03
N PHE A 102 -4.91 6.83 -2.79
CA PHE A 102 -5.00 5.36 -2.91
C PHE A 102 -6.35 4.82 -3.41
N ARG A 103 -7.19 5.68 -4.00
CA ARG A 103 -8.48 5.30 -4.59
C ARG A 103 -8.35 5.11 -6.10
N PRO A 104 -8.86 4.01 -6.69
CA PRO A 104 -8.89 3.83 -8.13
C PRO A 104 -9.62 4.99 -8.84
N HIS A 105 -9.14 5.36 -10.03
CA HIS A 105 -9.74 6.41 -10.88
C HIS A 105 -9.79 7.82 -10.25
N HIS A 106 -8.99 8.08 -9.22
CA HIS A 106 -8.84 9.39 -8.58
C HIS A 106 -7.38 9.84 -8.69
N SER A 107 -7.17 11.14 -8.91
CA SER A 107 -5.84 11.74 -9.03
C SER A 107 -5.69 12.97 -8.14
N CYS A 108 -4.45 13.31 -7.80
CA CYS A 108 -4.14 14.52 -7.04
C CYS A 108 -4.68 15.79 -7.74
N LEU A 109 -4.61 15.84 -9.07
CA LEU A 109 -5.12 16.95 -9.86
C LEU A 109 -6.63 17.11 -9.72
N GLN A 110 -7.41 16.02 -9.83
CA GLN A 110 -8.86 16.08 -9.65
C GLN A 110 -9.24 16.53 -8.23
N GLN A 111 -8.47 16.13 -7.21
CA GLN A 111 -8.70 16.59 -5.84
C GLN A 111 -8.45 18.09 -5.69
N ALA A 112 -7.38 18.60 -6.31
CA ALA A 112 -7.10 20.03 -6.33
C ALA A 112 -8.18 20.83 -7.08
N LEU A 113 -8.64 20.34 -8.24
CA LEU A 113 -9.72 20.97 -9.00
C LEU A 113 -11.01 21.02 -8.18
N ARG A 114 -11.40 19.90 -7.57
CA ARG A 114 -12.58 19.84 -6.68
C ARG A 114 -12.51 20.86 -5.55
N LEU A 115 -11.33 21.05 -4.95
CA LEU A 115 -11.13 22.03 -3.90
C LEU A 115 -11.34 23.47 -4.43
N VAL A 116 -10.80 23.79 -5.61
CA VAL A 116 -10.98 25.09 -6.26
C VAL A 116 -12.45 25.35 -6.59
N GLU A 117 -13.16 24.36 -7.13
CA GLU A 117 -14.60 24.43 -7.43
C GLU A 117 -15.40 24.68 -6.14
N TYR A 118 -15.15 23.90 -5.10
CA TYR A 118 -15.81 24.05 -3.80
C TYR A 118 -15.64 25.45 -3.21
N ILE A 119 -14.41 25.99 -3.25
CA ILE A 119 -14.12 27.35 -2.77
C ILE A 119 -14.85 28.39 -3.62
N THR A 120 -14.82 28.25 -4.95
CA THR A 120 -15.43 29.19 -5.90
C THR A 120 -16.96 29.23 -5.76
N GLU A 121 -17.60 28.08 -5.58
CA GLU A 121 -19.05 27.98 -5.29
C GLU A 121 -19.40 28.58 -3.92
N GLY A 122 -18.55 28.38 -2.92
CA GLY A 122 -18.68 29.02 -1.62
C GLY A 122 -18.71 30.54 -1.73
N PHE A 123 -17.78 31.13 -2.50
CA PHE A 123 -17.75 32.58 -2.74
C PHE A 123 -19.03 33.09 -3.41
N LYS A 124 -19.54 32.39 -4.44
CA LYS A 124 -20.81 32.76 -5.11
C LYS A 124 -22.00 32.77 -4.14
N THR A 125 -21.99 31.88 -3.15
CA THR A 125 -23.05 31.78 -2.13
C THR A 125 -22.76 32.60 -0.87
N LYS A 126 -21.82 33.55 -0.93
CA LYS A 126 -21.37 34.41 0.19
C LYS A 126 -20.86 33.64 1.41
N LYS A 127 -20.46 32.37 1.24
CA LYS A 127 -19.75 31.60 2.27
C LYS A 127 -18.29 32.03 2.30
N ARG A 128 -17.67 31.96 3.48
CA ARG A 128 -16.25 32.25 3.69
C ARG A 128 -15.56 30.99 4.19
N THR A 129 -14.44 30.65 3.57
CA THR A 129 -13.59 29.53 4.01
C THR A 129 -12.36 30.11 4.71
N GLY A 130 -12.23 29.89 6.01
CA GLY A 130 -11.06 30.33 6.79
C GLY A 130 -10.03 29.21 6.91
N LEU A 131 -8.75 29.56 6.79
CA LEU A 131 -7.64 28.77 7.32
C LEU A 131 -7.40 29.28 8.74
N PHE A 132 -7.54 28.40 9.74
CA PHE A 132 -7.08 28.67 11.10
C PHE A 132 -5.56 28.48 11.18
#